data_AF-A0A0J8UTQ3-F1
#
_entry.id   AF-A0A0J8UTQ3-F1
#
_cell.length_a   1.000
_cell.length_b   1.000
_cell.length_c   1.000
_cell.angle_alpha   90.00
_cell.angle_beta   90.00
_cell.angle_gamma   90.00
#
_symmetry.space_group_name_H-M   'P 1'
#
loop_
_entity.id
_entity.type
_entity.pdbx_description
1 polymer ?
#
loop_
_entity_poly.entity_id
_entity_poly.type
_entity_poly.pdbx_seq_one_letter_code
_entity_poly.pdbx_strand_id
1 'polypeptide(L)'
;MRRAITQQGYSQLEGPTKWLEDRFNAVRRVPNFLLPRYFTIIIKAAYDAACRHAIHCLGVIIEHGQHFIHELALVSVQQMGEVKSASLYPTKQVPCLAAGLPHFATDWARCWGRDVFISLRGLLLATGRFDDAKEHILAFASTLKHGMIPNLLSSGKFPRYNSRDSVWFFLQAIQDYTHIVPNGIRILEENVPRRFLPYDDTWFPFDDKRAYSRSSTIAEIIQEVFQRHASGISYREHNAGPELDLQMKPEGFQVDVHVDWETGIIFGGNRWNCGTWMDKMGESVKAKNQGYPGTPRDGAPIEISGLLYSALRWVSDLRRKGHYPYSGVDIESGLTITFDDWATRVKTHFEKCYYVPVDSEEDRDFNVDSKLVNRRGIYKDIYKSSQPYEDYQLRPNFTIAMTVAPDLFDAERGFHALTIADVVLRGPLGMATLDPTDLNYRPYYNNSEDSTDFATSKGRNYHQGPEWLWPTGYFLQALLKFSLLRNSSHQSLMDISQQITMRLERCCKSLRESTWKGLTELTNKNGEFCVDSSPTQAWSAACLLALYYDASEIQKARSASLSV
;
A
#
# COMPACT_ATOMS: atom_id res chain seq x y z
N MET A 1 0.68 31.51 -9.96
CA MET A 1 0.00 31.09 -11.20
C MET A 1 0.70 31.58 -12.46
N ARG A 2 1.01 32.87 -12.64
CA ARG A 2 1.77 33.36 -13.83
C ARG A 2 3.03 32.55 -14.16
N ARG A 3 3.87 32.27 -13.15
CA ARG A 3 5.05 31.39 -13.31
C ARG A 3 4.70 29.98 -13.81
N ALA A 4 3.60 29.39 -13.34
CA ALA A 4 3.17 28.07 -13.77
C ALA A 4 2.65 28.08 -15.23
N ILE A 5 1.96 29.16 -15.63
CA ILE A 5 1.55 29.35 -17.03
C ILE A 5 2.78 29.50 -17.92
N THR A 6 3.68 30.43 -17.60
CA THR A 6 4.78 30.81 -18.50
C THR A 6 5.95 29.85 -18.48
N GLN A 7 6.20 29.14 -17.38
CA GLN A 7 7.39 28.28 -17.22
C GLN A 7 7.06 26.78 -17.15
N GLN A 8 5.79 26.41 -17.02
CA GLN A 8 5.38 25.02 -16.78
C GLN A 8 4.17 24.60 -17.63
N GLY A 9 3.73 25.43 -18.58
CA GLY A 9 2.72 25.04 -19.58
C GLY A 9 1.28 24.91 -19.06
N TYR A 10 0.97 25.36 -17.84
CA TYR A 10 -0.37 25.28 -17.27
C TYR A 10 -1.33 26.37 -17.81
N SER A 11 -1.62 26.35 -19.11
CA SER A 11 -2.51 27.32 -19.78
C SER A 11 -3.91 27.39 -19.17
N GLN A 12 -4.41 26.29 -18.61
CA GLN A 12 -5.70 26.25 -17.92
C GLN A 12 -5.77 27.16 -16.68
N LEU A 13 -4.63 27.63 -16.17
CA LEU A 13 -4.59 28.60 -15.07
C LEU A 13 -4.78 30.05 -15.53
N GLU A 14 -4.84 30.34 -16.83
CA GLU A 14 -5.02 31.70 -17.36
C GLU A 14 -6.32 32.35 -16.87
N GLY A 15 -7.45 31.63 -16.96
CA GLY A 15 -8.74 32.10 -16.49
C GLY A 15 -8.75 32.44 -14.99
N PRO A 16 -8.39 31.50 -14.10
CA PRO A 16 -8.25 31.77 -12.67
C PRO A 16 -7.25 32.89 -12.35
N THR A 17 -6.13 32.97 -13.08
CA THR A 17 -5.13 34.04 -12.91
C THR A 17 -5.72 35.41 -13.22
N LYS A 18 -6.42 35.53 -14.35
CA LYS A 18 -7.10 36.78 -14.74
C LYS A 18 -8.17 37.16 -13.74
N TRP A 19 -8.98 36.20 -13.28
CA TRP A 19 -10.01 36.44 -12.27
C TRP A 19 -9.41 36.99 -10.97
N LEU A 20 -8.32 36.38 -10.47
CA LEU A 20 -7.63 36.85 -9.27
C LEU A 20 -7.05 38.25 -9.48
N GLU A 21 -6.44 38.49 -10.64
CA GLU A 21 -5.87 39.80 -10.99
C GLU A 21 -6.93 40.90 -11.00
N ASP A 22 -8.07 40.67 -11.67
CA ASP A 22 -9.18 41.63 -11.75
C ASP A 22 -9.70 41.98 -10.35
N ARG A 23 -9.87 40.97 -9.48
CA ARG A 23 -10.37 41.17 -8.11
C ARG A 23 -9.35 41.88 -7.22
N PHE A 24 -8.07 41.51 -7.28
CA PHE A 24 -7.03 42.18 -6.50
C PHE A 24 -6.78 43.61 -6.99
N ASN A 25 -6.86 43.88 -8.30
CA ASN A 25 -6.76 45.23 -8.85
C ASN A 25 -7.92 46.13 -8.38
N ALA A 26 -9.12 45.59 -8.25
CA ALA A 26 -10.25 46.33 -7.69
C ALA A 26 -10.05 46.62 -6.19
N VAL A 27 -9.59 45.63 -5.41
CA VAL A 27 -9.40 45.77 -3.96
C VAL A 27 -8.25 46.71 -3.60
N ARG A 28 -7.21 46.85 -4.43
CA ARG A 28 -6.13 47.83 -4.20
C ARG A 28 -6.62 49.28 -4.08
N ARG A 29 -7.83 49.59 -4.54
CA ARG A 29 -8.41 50.94 -4.49
C ARG A 29 -9.22 51.20 -3.20
N VAL A 30 -9.43 50.19 -2.35
CA VAL A 30 -10.18 50.36 -1.10
C VAL A 30 -9.27 50.82 0.05
N PRO A 31 -9.80 51.42 1.13
CA PRO A 31 -9.01 51.79 2.30
C PRO A 31 -8.20 50.62 2.90
N ASN A 32 -6.98 50.90 3.35
CA ASN A 32 -6.02 49.90 3.81
C ASN A 32 -6.55 48.93 4.87
N PHE A 33 -7.38 49.42 5.81
CA PHE A 33 -7.95 48.60 6.87
C PHE A 33 -8.97 47.56 6.39
N LEU A 34 -9.49 47.70 5.15
CA LEU A 34 -10.39 46.72 4.53
C LEU A 34 -9.66 45.66 3.70
N LEU A 35 -8.38 45.86 3.38
CA LEU A 35 -7.61 44.94 2.53
C LEU A 35 -7.57 43.50 3.08
N PRO A 36 -7.35 43.25 4.39
CA PRO A 36 -7.34 41.88 4.91
C PRO A 36 -8.67 41.17 4.70
N ARG A 37 -9.80 41.86 4.94
CA ARG A 37 -11.14 41.29 4.77
C ARG A 37 -11.40 40.89 3.32
N TYR A 38 -11.13 41.78 2.37
CA TYR A 38 -11.36 41.49 0.95
C TYR A 38 -10.39 40.46 0.40
N PHE A 39 -9.14 40.46 0.86
CA PHE A 39 -8.16 39.41 0.54
C PHE A 39 -8.70 38.03 0.92
N THR A 40 -9.17 37.87 2.17
CA THR A 40 -9.73 36.60 2.64
C THR A 40 -10.95 36.17 1.81
N ILE A 41 -11.86 37.09 1.49
CA ILE A 41 -13.04 36.78 0.67
C ILE A 41 -12.63 36.29 -0.73
N ILE A 42 -11.70 36.98 -1.40
CA ILE A 42 -11.24 36.61 -2.74
C ILE A 42 -10.58 35.24 -2.74
N ILE A 43 -9.65 35.01 -1.80
CA ILE A 43 -8.93 33.73 -1.70
C ILE A 43 -9.89 32.60 -1.35
N LYS A 44 -10.82 32.80 -0.40
CA LYS A 44 -11.81 31.79 -0.04
C LYS A 44 -12.73 31.44 -1.20
N ALA A 45 -13.21 32.43 -1.95
CA ALA A 45 -14.05 32.20 -3.13
C ALA A 45 -13.31 31.42 -4.23
N ALA A 46 -12.03 31.75 -4.48
CA ALA A 46 -11.21 31.00 -5.42
C ALA A 46 -10.95 29.56 -4.96
N TYR A 47 -10.63 29.37 -3.67
CA TYR A 47 -10.41 28.06 -3.06
C TYR A 47 -11.65 27.18 -3.14
N ASP A 48 -12.82 27.70 -2.74
CA ASP A 48 -14.09 26.95 -2.78
C ASP A 48 -14.51 26.60 -4.21
N ALA A 49 -14.24 27.48 -5.18
CA ALA A 49 -14.47 27.18 -6.58
C ALA A 49 -13.52 26.07 -7.08
N ALA A 50 -12.24 26.14 -6.73
CA ALA A 50 -11.25 25.13 -7.12
C ALA A 50 -11.55 23.76 -6.50
N CYS A 51 -11.87 23.69 -5.21
CA CYS A 51 -12.23 22.45 -4.54
C CYS A 51 -13.50 21.82 -5.14
N ARG A 52 -14.56 22.62 -5.37
CA ARG A 52 -15.78 22.11 -6.03
C ARG A 52 -15.51 21.60 -7.44
N HIS A 53 -14.69 22.31 -8.21
CA HIS A 53 -14.30 21.87 -9.54
C HIS A 53 -13.50 20.55 -9.48
N ALA A 54 -12.54 20.44 -8.57
CA ALA A 54 -11.78 19.22 -8.38
C ALA A 54 -12.69 18.03 -8.02
N ILE A 55 -13.61 18.20 -7.06
CA ILE A 55 -14.57 17.15 -6.68
C ILE A 55 -15.45 16.72 -7.85
N HIS A 56 -15.95 17.66 -8.65
CA HIS A 56 -16.72 17.35 -9.86
C HIS A 56 -15.90 16.54 -10.89
N CYS A 57 -14.59 16.75 -10.96
CA CYS A 57 -13.70 15.99 -11.83
C CYS A 57 -13.31 14.61 -11.29
N LEU A 58 -13.49 14.32 -9.99
CA LEU A 58 -13.08 13.07 -9.34
C LEU A 58 -14.16 11.96 -9.38
N GLY A 59 -15.07 12.04 -10.36
CA GLY A 59 -16.08 11.01 -10.63
C GLY A 59 -17.32 11.09 -9.74
N VAL A 60 -18.39 10.41 -10.20
CA VAL A 60 -19.75 10.51 -9.64
C VAL A 60 -19.85 10.06 -8.18
N ILE A 61 -19.10 9.01 -7.80
CA ILE A 61 -19.10 8.50 -6.42
C ILE A 61 -18.56 9.56 -5.44
N ILE A 62 -17.49 10.25 -5.84
CA ILE A 62 -16.91 11.31 -5.03
C ILE A 62 -17.80 12.55 -5.06
N GLU A 63 -18.31 12.95 -6.23
CA GLU A 63 -19.15 14.15 -6.38
C GLU A 63 -20.35 14.15 -5.42
N HIS A 64 -21.05 13.02 -5.29
CA HIS A 64 -22.20 12.86 -4.38
C HIS A 64 -21.82 12.35 -2.99
N GLY A 65 -20.53 12.22 -2.69
CA GLY A 65 -20.01 11.82 -1.39
C GLY A 65 -20.26 12.86 -0.30
N GLN A 66 -20.13 12.41 0.95
CA GLN A 66 -20.17 13.31 2.11
C GLN A 66 -18.89 14.15 2.19
N HIS A 67 -18.93 15.23 2.99
CA HIS A 67 -17.80 16.16 3.15
C HIS A 67 -16.48 15.46 3.49
N PHE A 68 -16.50 14.45 4.37
CA PHE A 68 -15.29 13.70 4.72
C PHE A 68 -14.69 12.93 3.53
N ILE A 69 -15.53 12.38 2.64
CA ILE A 69 -15.09 11.72 1.40
C ILE A 69 -14.45 12.75 0.46
N HIS A 70 -15.02 13.96 0.36
CA HIS A 70 -14.43 15.04 -0.41
C HIS A 70 -13.06 15.44 0.12
N GLU A 71 -12.91 15.61 1.45
CA GLU A 71 -11.63 15.95 2.06
C GLU A 71 -10.57 14.87 1.80
N LEU A 72 -10.94 13.58 1.90
CA LEU A 72 -10.04 12.48 1.56
C LEU A 72 -9.69 12.48 0.07
N ALA A 73 -10.66 12.68 -0.82
CA ALA A 73 -10.45 12.65 -2.26
C ALA A 73 -9.55 13.79 -2.74
N LEU A 74 -9.59 14.95 -2.08
CA LEU A 74 -8.68 16.06 -2.35
C LEU A 74 -7.21 15.72 -2.04
N VAL A 75 -6.93 14.71 -1.22
CA VAL A 75 -5.55 14.18 -1.05
C VAL A 75 -5.02 13.60 -2.37
N SER A 76 -5.88 13.06 -3.25
CA SER A 76 -5.48 12.64 -4.60
C SER A 76 -4.88 13.81 -5.38
N VAL A 77 -5.49 14.99 -5.28
CA VAL A 77 -5.00 16.22 -5.93
C VAL A 77 -3.72 16.74 -5.28
N GLN A 78 -3.54 16.54 -3.97
CA GLN A 78 -2.32 16.93 -3.26
C GLN A 78 -1.11 16.08 -3.67
N GLN A 79 -1.29 14.75 -3.72
CA GLN A 79 -0.19 13.80 -3.90
C GLN A 79 0.17 13.61 -5.37
N MET A 80 -0.80 13.77 -6.27
CA MET A 80 -0.63 13.50 -7.70
C MET A 80 -0.38 14.78 -8.49
N GLY A 81 0.76 14.85 -9.18
CA GLY A 81 1.09 16.01 -10.01
C GLY A 81 2.44 15.87 -10.69
N GLU A 82 2.71 16.79 -11.62
CA GLU A 82 3.99 16.87 -12.31
C GLU A 82 4.99 17.70 -11.50
N VAL A 83 6.21 17.18 -11.32
CA VAL A 83 7.32 17.88 -10.65
C VAL A 83 8.57 17.81 -11.52
N LYS A 84 9.46 18.81 -11.40
CA LYS A 84 10.66 18.87 -12.24
C LYS A 84 11.71 17.80 -11.93
N SER A 85 11.74 17.32 -10.69
CA SER A 85 12.80 16.43 -10.20
C SER A 85 12.49 14.95 -10.29
N ALA A 86 11.23 14.58 -10.58
CA ALA A 86 10.78 13.20 -10.55
C ALA A 86 9.68 12.96 -11.57
N SER A 87 9.64 11.74 -12.10
CA SER A 87 8.56 11.26 -12.94
C SER A 87 8.40 9.74 -12.83
N LEU A 88 7.54 9.16 -13.65
CA LEU A 88 7.40 7.71 -13.79
C LEU A 88 8.43 7.12 -14.76
N TYR A 89 8.96 7.94 -15.67
CA TYR A 89 9.86 7.52 -16.75
C TYR A 89 11.17 8.32 -16.73
N PRO A 90 12.26 7.77 -17.29
CA PRO A 90 13.57 8.42 -17.21
C PRO A 90 13.69 9.62 -18.17
N THR A 91 12.90 9.62 -19.24
CA THR A 91 12.99 10.56 -20.38
C THR A 91 11.67 11.29 -20.68
N LYS A 92 10.57 10.92 -20.03
CA LYS A 92 9.25 11.53 -20.22
C LYS A 92 8.79 12.11 -18.89
N GLN A 93 8.46 13.40 -18.90
CA GLN A 93 7.88 14.07 -17.76
C GLN A 93 6.37 13.86 -17.77
N VAL A 94 5.86 13.17 -16.76
CA VAL A 94 4.44 12.94 -16.51
C VAL A 94 4.10 13.22 -15.05
N PRO A 95 2.82 13.50 -14.75
CA PRO A 95 2.30 13.46 -13.41
C PRO A 95 2.64 12.13 -12.71
N CYS A 96 3.03 12.19 -11.45
CA CYS A 96 3.33 10.99 -10.65
C CYS A 96 2.88 11.17 -9.20
N LEU A 97 2.50 10.08 -8.56
CA LEU A 97 2.02 10.08 -7.18
C LEU A 97 3.20 10.17 -6.21
N ALA A 98 3.17 11.16 -5.30
CA ALA A 98 4.04 11.21 -4.13
C ALA A 98 3.54 10.23 -3.06
N ALA A 99 4.46 9.62 -2.31
CA ALA A 99 4.07 8.86 -1.11
C ALA A 99 3.47 9.80 -0.06
N GLY A 100 4.12 10.91 0.25
CA GLY A 100 3.64 11.87 1.24
C GLY A 100 4.37 13.20 1.20
N LEU A 101 3.74 14.25 1.74
CA LEU A 101 4.29 15.60 1.74
C LEU A 101 4.69 16.00 3.18
N PRO A 102 5.80 16.76 3.35
CA PRO A 102 6.74 17.20 2.32
C PRO A 102 7.88 16.21 2.06
N HIS A 103 8.05 15.18 2.90
CA HIS A 103 9.27 14.35 2.94
C HIS A 103 9.49 13.52 1.67
N PHE A 104 8.42 13.08 1.01
CA PHE A 104 8.46 12.17 -0.14
C PHE A 104 7.84 12.81 -1.39
N ALA A 105 8.24 14.06 -1.65
CA ALA A 105 7.63 14.88 -2.69
C ALA A 105 8.51 15.08 -3.94
N THR A 106 9.83 14.89 -3.85
CA THR A 106 10.78 15.28 -4.90
C THR A 106 11.84 14.22 -5.16
N ASP A 107 12.49 14.33 -6.32
CA ASP A 107 13.64 13.52 -6.70
C ASP A 107 13.37 12.01 -6.61
N TRP A 108 14.37 11.23 -6.23
CA TRP A 108 14.23 9.79 -6.04
C TRP A 108 13.15 9.46 -5.01
N ALA A 109 13.02 10.25 -3.94
CA ALA A 109 12.15 9.99 -2.80
C ALA A 109 10.64 10.16 -3.07
N ARG A 110 10.23 10.54 -4.29
CA ARG A 110 8.81 10.77 -4.60
C ARG A 110 8.00 9.49 -4.77
N CYS A 111 8.47 8.59 -5.63
CA CYS A 111 7.69 7.45 -6.12
C CYS A 111 8.19 6.13 -5.53
N TRP A 112 7.37 5.53 -4.69
CA TRP A 112 7.62 4.23 -4.06
C TRP A 112 6.57 3.21 -4.54
N GLY A 113 6.98 2.08 -5.11
CA GLY A 113 6.08 1.08 -5.70
C GLY A 113 5.06 0.57 -4.69
N ARG A 114 5.50 0.29 -3.46
CA ARG A 114 4.62 -0.10 -2.38
C ARG A 114 3.51 0.94 -2.13
N ASP A 115 3.90 2.18 -1.84
CA ASP A 115 2.97 3.27 -1.53
C ASP A 115 2.04 3.57 -2.70
N VAL A 116 2.57 3.55 -3.93
CA VAL A 116 1.77 3.75 -5.15
C VAL A 116 0.69 2.68 -5.25
N PHE A 117 1.04 1.40 -5.14
CA PHE A 117 0.07 0.33 -5.39
C PHE A 117 -0.90 0.07 -4.23
N ILE A 118 -0.51 0.40 -3.00
CA ILE A 118 -1.47 0.50 -1.89
C ILE A 118 -2.44 1.67 -2.11
N SER A 119 -1.94 2.81 -2.61
CA SER A 119 -2.74 4.02 -2.76
C SER A 119 -3.61 4.07 -4.02
N LEU A 120 -3.24 3.32 -5.06
CA LEU A 120 -3.83 3.41 -6.41
C LEU A 120 -5.35 3.19 -6.37
N ARG A 121 -5.82 2.18 -5.63
CA ARG A 121 -7.24 1.87 -5.51
C ARG A 121 -8.06 3.04 -4.94
N GLY A 122 -7.56 3.66 -3.88
CA GLY A 122 -8.27 4.75 -3.21
C GLY A 122 -8.14 6.10 -3.90
N LEU A 123 -6.92 6.51 -4.26
CA LEU A 123 -6.66 7.85 -4.78
C LEU A 123 -6.83 7.99 -6.28
N LEU A 124 -6.77 6.89 -7.05
CA LEU A 124 -6.86 6.94 -8.51
C LEU A 124 -8.10 6.20 -9.04
N LEU A 125 -8.39 4.98 -8.56
CA LEU A 125 -9.55 4.22 -9.06
C LEU A 125 -10.88 4.72 -8.48
N ALA A 126 -11.01 4.79 -7.15
CA ALA A 126 -12.24 5.26 -6.51
C ALA A 126 -12.60 6.72 -6.85
N THR A 127 -11.63 7.49 -7.32
CA THR A 127 -11.77 8.89 -7.76
C THR A 127 -11.88 9.06 -9.28
N GLY A 128 -12.02 7.97 -10.04
CA GLY A 128 -12.22 8.03 -11.50
C GLY A 128 -11.01 8.45 -12.33
N ARG A 129 -9.81 8.53 -11.74
CA ARG A 129 -8.55 8.89 -12.41
C ARG A 129 -7.90 7.67 -13.09
N PHE A 130 -8.66 7.03 -13.97
CA PHE A 130 -8.27 5.76 -14.58
C PHE A 130 -7.02 5.87 -15.45
N ASP A 131 -6.87 6.95 -16.21
CA ASP A 131 -5.68 7.18 -17.05
C ASP A 131 -4.41 7.33 -16.21
N ASP A 132 -4.50 8.06 -15.08
CA ASP A 132 -3.38 8.16 -14.14
C ASP A 132 -3.04 6.79 -13.55
N ALA A 133 -4.03 5.99 -13.15
CA ALA A 133 -3.81 4.64 -12.64
C ALA A 133 -3.12 3.75 -13.67
N LYS A 134 -3.58 3.79 -14.94
CA LYS A 134 -2.99 3.04 -16.05
C LYS A 134 -1.53 3.44 -16.25
N GLU A 135 -1.21 4.74 -16.31
CA GLU A 135 0.16 5.22 -16.53
C GLU A 135 1.12 4.69 -15.45
N HIS A 136 0.71 4.67 -14.17
CA HIS A 136 1.53 4.10 -13.08
C HIS A 136 1.74 2.60 -13.26
N ILE A 137 0.68 1.85 -13.56
CA ILE A 137 0.79 0.41 -13.80
C ILE A 137 1.79 0.14 -14.93
N LEU A 138 1.64 0.78 -16.09
CA LEU A 138 2.53 0.57 -17.24
C LEU A 138 3.98 0.99 -16.93
N ALA A 139 4.18 2.10 -16.20
CA ALA A 139 5.51 2.57 -15.84
C ALA A 139 6.27 1.58 -14.95
N PHE A 140 5.66 1.09 -13.87
CA PHE A 140 6.29 0.09 -13.00
C PHE A 140 6.37 -1.29 -13.66
N ALA A 141 5.39 -1.65 -14.51
CA ALA A 141 5.46 -2.86 -15.32
C ALA A 141 6.70 -2.86 -16.24
N SER A 142 7.13 -1.69 -16.73
CA SER A 142 8.35 -1.57 -17.52
C SER A 142 9.61 -1.95 -16.73
N THR A 143 9.60 -1.74 -15.41
CA THR A 143 10.75 -1.93 -14.52
C THR A 143 10.75 -3.28 -13.81
N LEU A 144 9.90 -4.25 -14.16
CA LEU A 144 10.02 -5.59 -13.56
C LEU A 144 11.41 -6.18 -13.86
N LYS A 145 12.04 -6.72 -12.81
CA LYS A 145 13.34 -7.40 -12.84
C LYS A 145 13.38 -8.39 -11.68
N HIS A 146 14.08 -9.51 -11.79
CA HIS A 146 14.07 -10.59 -10.79
C HIS A 146 12.73 -11.30 -10.61
N GLY A 147 11.68 -10.92 -11.36
CA GLY A 147 10.29 -11.26 -11.04
C GLY A 147 9.67 -10.33 -10.00
N MET A 148 10.28 -9.18 -9.71
CA MET A 148 9.89 -8.25 -8.65
C MET A 148 9.68 -6.83 -9.20
N ILE A 149 8.82 -6.07 -8.52
CA ILE A 149 8.62 -4.63 -8.75
C ILE A 149 9.48 -3.86 -7.75
N PRO A 150 10.18 -2.79 -8.17
CA PRO A 150 11.06 -2.05 -7.28
C PRO A 150 10.27 -1.29 -6.21
N ASN A 151 10.88 -1.13 -5.02
CA ASN A 151 10.34 -0.22 -4.02
C ASN A 151 10.58 1.22 -4.47
N LEU A 152 11.85 1.61 -4.60
CA LEU A 152 12.19 2.94 -5.09
C LEU A 152 12.17 2.95 -6.62
N LEU A 153 11.35 3.79 -7.25
CA LEU A 153 11.29 3.86 -8.71
C LEU A 153 12.43 4.69 -9.31
N SER A 154 12.76 5.84 -8.69
CA SER A 154 13.75 6.80 -9.19
C SER A 154 13.56 7.15 -10.68
N SER A 155 12.31 7.43 -11.07
CA SER A 155 11.91 7.67 -12.47
C SER A 155 12.33 6.57 -13.46
N GLY A 156 12.51 5.32 -13.02
CA GLY A 156 13.00 4.22 -13.85
C GLY A 156 14.49 4.31 -14.22
N LYS A 157 15.22 5.31 -13.72
CA LYS A 157 16.67 5.45 -13.96
C LYS A 157 17.46 4.47 -13.09
N PHE A 158 17.22 4.54 -11.78
CA PHE A 158 17.91 3.75 -10.75
C PHE A 158 16.90 3.11 -9.79
N PRO A 159 16.04 2.19 -10.27
CA PRO A 159 15.10 1.51 -9.40
C PRO A 159 15.83 0.56 -8.43
N ARG A 160 15.33 0.45 -7.18
CA ARG A 160 15.89 -0.45 -6.14
C ARG A 160 14.92 -1.60 -5.83
N TYR A 161 15.44 -2.83 -5.86
CA TYR A 161 14.68 -4.07 -5.67
C TYR A 161 14.97 -4.68 -4.30
N ASN A 162 14.52 -4.00 -3.24
CA ASN A 162 14.64 -4.45 -1.85
C ASN A 162 13.27 -4.72 -1.20
N SER A 163 12.20 -4.83 -2.00
CA SER A 163 10.82 -5.03 -1.53
C SER A 163 10.21 -6.27 -2.17
N ARG A 164 9.90 -7.26 -1.32
CA ARG A 164 9.20 -8.51 -1.67
C ARG A 164 7.69 -8.34 -1.76
N ASP A 165 7.14 -7.34 -1.09
CA ASP A 165 5.70 -7.06 -1.06
C ASP A 165 5.20 -6.17 -2.22
N SER A 166 6.03 -5.28 -2.78
CA SER A 166 5.62 -4.34 -3.84
C SER A 166 5.01 -5.04 -5.05
N VAL A 167 5.56 -6.19 -5.46
CA VAL A 167 5.06 -6.96 -6.61
C VAL A 167 3.64 -7.48 -6.38
N TRP A 168 3.30 -7.85 -5.15
CA TRP A 168 1.99 -8.39 -4.82
C TRP A 168 0.93 -7.30 -4.72
N PHE A 169 1.29 -6.15 -4.15
CA PHE A 169 0.43 -4.96 -4.21
C PHE A 169 0.24 -4.49 -5.66
N PHE A 170 1.27 -4.57 -6.50
CA PHE A 170 1.16 -4.28 -7.93
C PHE A 170 0.16 -5.19 -8.64
N LEU A 171 0.22 -6.51 -8.41
CA LEU A 171 -0.74 -7.44 -8.99
C LEU A 171 -2.17 -7.18 -8.48
N GLN A 172 -2.33 -6.88 -7.19
CA GLN A 172 -3.63 -6.49 -6.61
C GLN A 172 -4.16 -5.19 -7.24
N ALA A 173 -3.31 -4.21 -7.49
CA ALA A 173 -3.68 -2.96 -8.14
C ALA A 173 -4.13 -3.16 -9.61
N ILE A 174 -3.49 -4.08 -10.35
CA ILE A 174 -3.96 -4.46 -11.69
C ILE A 174 -5.31 -5.16 -11.60
N GLN A 175 -5.48 -6.10 -10.68
CA GLN A 175 -6.76 -6.77 -10.44
C GLN A 175 -7.87 -5.74 -10.15
N ASP A 176 -7.62 -4.81 -9.22
CA ASP A 176 -8.55 -3.73 -8.89
C ASP A 176 -8.88 -2.87 -10.11
N TYR A 177 -7.87 -2.53 -10.93
CA TYR A 177 -8.07 -1.81 -12.19
C TYR A 177 -9.01 -2.57 -13.12
N THR A 178 -8.80 -3.89 -13.31
CA THR A 178 -9.66 -4.69 -14.20
C THR A 178 -11.12 -4.78 -13.73
N HIS A 179 -11.36 -4.68 -12.42
CA HIS A 179 -12.69 -4.75 -11.83
C HIS A 179 -13.41 -3.39 -11.82
N ILE A 180 -12.69 -2.30 -11.56
CA ILE A 180 -13.28 -0.97 -11.35
C ILE A 180 -13.40 -0.20 -12.66
N VAL A 181 -12.40 -0.28 -13.54
CA VAL A 181 -12.37 0.52 -14.77
C VAL A 181 -13.30 -0.10 -15.82
N PRO A 182 -14.18 0.70 -16.47
CA PRO A 182 -14.97 0.21 -17.59
C PRO A 182 -14.07 -0.35 -18.71
N ASN A 183 -14.32 -1.60 -19.13
CA ASN A 183 -13.44 -2.35 -20.04
C ASN A 183 -11.98 -2.47 -19.56
N GLY A 184 -11.75 -2.38 -18.24
CA GLY A 184 -10.43 -2.40 -17.62
C GLY A 184 -9.62 -3.65 -17.92
N ILE A 185 -10.28 -4.76 -18.27
CA ILE A 185 -9.64 -6.01 -18.68
C ILE A 185 -8.66 -5.84 -19.86
N ARG A 186 -8.89 -4.85 -20.72
CA ARG A 186 -8.00 -4.55 -21.86
C ARG A 186 -6.58 -4.17 -21.44
N ILE A 187 -6.38 -3.76 -20.18
CA ILE A 187 -5.03 -3.47 -19.68
C ILE A 187 -4.09 -4.68 -19.83
N LEU A 188 -4.62 -5.90 -19.81
CA LEU A 188 -3.83 -7.14 -19.97
C LEU A 188 -3.16 -7.23 -21.34
N GLU A 189 -3.74 -6.60 -22.37
CA GLU A 189 -3.25 -6.59 -23.75
C GLU A 189 -2.31 -5.40 -24.03
N GLU A 190 -2.18 -4.46 -23.09
CA GLU A 190 -1.34 -3.28 -23.26
C GLU A 190 0.12 -3.67 -23.36
N ASN A 191 0.77 -3.25 -24.45
CA ASN A 191 2.16 -3.56 -24.70
C ASN A 191 3.07 -2.55 -23.98
N VAL A 192 3.93 -3.05 -23.12
CA VAL A 192 4.83 -2.25 -22.27
C VAL A 192 6.27 -2.40 -22.76
N PRO A 193 6.89 -1.33 -23.29
CA PRO A 193 8.34 -1.31 -23.52
C PRO A 193 9.09 -1.53 -22.21
N ARG A 194 9.99 -2.50 -22.21
CA ARG A 194 10.63 -3.03 -21.00
C ARG A 194 11.95 -2.31 -20.69
N ARG A 195 12.06 -1.72 -19.50
CA ARG A 195 13.29 -1.08 -19.00
C ARG A 195 14.42 -2.09 -18.81
N PHE A 196 14.10 -3.31 -18.38
CA PHE A 196 15.00 -4.46 -18.30
C PHE A 196 14.47 -5.61 -19.18
N LEU A 197 15.35 -6.41 -19.76
CA LEU A 197 14.94 -7.49 -20.66
C LEU A 197 14.10 -8.54 -19.88
N PRO A 198 13.01 -9.08 -20.46
CA PRO A 198 12.20 -10.11 -19.81
C PRO A 198 13.04 -11.34 -19.45
N TYR A 199 12.84 -11.90 -18.25
CA TYR A 199 13.56 -13.07 -17.73
C TYR A 199 15.10 -12.92 -17.63
N ASP A 200 15.63 -11.70 -17.72
CA ASP A 200 17.05 -11.40 -17.60
C ASP A 200 17.30 -10.41 -16.45
N ASP A 201 18.10 -10.87 -15.49
CA ASP A 201 18.43 -10.14 -14.27
C ASP A 201 19.67 -9.24 -14.40
N THR A 202 20.22 -9.12 -15.61
CA THR A 202 21.34 -8.24 -15.91
C THR A 202 20.93 -6.80 -15.72
N TRP A 203 21.68 -6.07 -14.88
CA TRP A 203 21.49 -4.63 -14.76
C TRP A 203 22.21 -3.90 -15.89
N PHE A 204 21.56 -2.89 -16.45
CA PHE A 204 22.17 -1.92 -17.36
C PHE A 204 21.49 -0.54 -17.25
N PRO A 205 22.20 0.55 -17.60
CA PRO A 205 21.68 1.91 -17.55
C PRO A 205 20.44 2.14 -18.43
N PHE A 206 19.67 3.20 -18.16
CA PHE A 206 18.41 3.47 -18.88
C PHE A 206 18.62 3.96 -20.32
N ASP A 207 19.83 4.42 -20.62
CA ASP A 207 20.31 4.89 -21.92
C ASP A 207 21.13 3.83 -22.68
N ASP A 208 21.23 2.61 -22.14
CA ASP A 208 21.77 1.46 -22.86
C ASP A 208 20.84 1.06 -24.00
N LYS A 209 21.39 0.61 -25.13
CA LYS A 209 20.62 0.18 -26.33
C LYS A 209 19.63 -0.95 -26.05
N ARG A 210 19.84 -1.72 -24.98
CA ARG A 210 18.93 -2.80 -24.54
C ARG A 210 17.69 -2.26 -23.85
N ALA A 211 17.77 -1.10 -23.19
CA ALA A 211 16.63 -0.51 -22.50
C ALA A 211 15.52 -0.19 -23.50
N TYR A 212 14.30 -0.62 -23.18
CA TYR A 212 13.11 -0.43 -24.02
C TYR A 212 13.21 -1.07 -25.42
N SER A 213 14.16 -1.99 -25.65
CA SER A 213 14.33 -2.71 -26.93
C SER A 213 13.39 -3.90 -27.13
N ARG A 214 12.84 -4.41 -26.02
CA ARG A 214 11.82 -5.47 -25.98
C ARG A 214 10.58 -4.92 -25.30
N SER A 215 9.44 -5.54 -25.60
CA SER A 215 8.18 -5.20 -24.95
C SER A 215 7.49 -6.47 -24.49
N SER A 216 6.63 -6.33 -23.49
CA SER A 216 5.78 -7.39 -22.96
C SER A 216 4.39 -6.83 -22.72
N THR A 217 3.37 -7.62 -23.01
CA THR A 217 2.00 -7.33 -22.57
C THR A 217 1.91 -7.41 -21.06
N ILE A 218 0.94 -6.73 -20.44
CA ILE A 218 0.71 -6.88 -18.99
C ILE A 218 0.43 -8.34 -18.62
N ALA A 219 -0.26 -9.11 -19.45
CA ALA A 219 -0.46 -10.55 -19.22
C ALA A 219 0.86 -11.34 -19.15
N GLU A 220 1.81 -11.06 -20.05
CA GLU A 220 3.16 -11.66 -20.03
C GLU A 220 3.94 -11.24 -18.79
N ILE A 221 3.79 -10.00 -18.32
CA ILE A 221 4.45 -9.49 -17.12
C ILE A 221 3.92 -10.18 -15.86
N ILE A 222 2.61 -10.38 -15.78
CA ILE A 222 1.98 -11.16 -14.69
C ILE A 222 2.50 -12.60 -14.72
N GLN A 223 2.60 -13.20 -15.91
CA GLN A 223 3.15 -14.55 -16.07
C GLN A 223 4.61 -14.62 -15.63
N GLU A 224 5.43 -13.62 -15.99
CA GLU A 224 6.82 -13.53 -15.57
C GLU A 224 6.94 -13.49 -14.05
N VAL A 225 6.11 -12.71 -13.37
CA VAL A 225 6.08 -12.66 -11.88
C VAL A 225 5.83 -14.06 -11.31
N PHE A 226 4.77 -14.75 -11.73
CA PHE A 226 4.45 -16.08 -11.20
C PHE A 226 5.53 -17.10 -11.52
N GLN A 227 6.01 -17.14 -12.77
CA GLN A 227 7.02 -18.11 -13.19
C GLN A 227 8.33 -17.91 -12.44
N ARG A 228 8.76 -16.66 -12.25
CA ARG A 228 9.98 -16.33 -11.53
C ARG A 228 9.92 -16.74 -10.06
N HIS A 229 8.80 -16.51 -9.39
CA HIS A 229 8.62 -16.96 -8.01
C HIS A 229 8.57 -18.49 -7.90
N ALA A 230 7.89 -19.15 -8.84
CA ALA A 230 7.79 -20.61 -8.88
C ALA A 230 9.15 -21.30 -9.12
N SER A 231 9.99 -20.71 -9.96
CA SER A 231 11.36 -21.20 -10.22
C SER A 231 12.37 -20.87 -9.10
N GLY A 232 11.97 -20.05 -8.12
CA GLY A 232 12.89 -19.51 -7.12
C GLY A 232 13.65 -18.28 -7.63
N ILE A 233 13.78 -17.29 -6.76
CA ILE A 233 14.50 -16.04 -7.00
C ILE A 233 15.68 -16.01 -6.03
N SER A 234 16.89 -15.80 -6.56
CA SER A 234 18.09 -15.56 -5.76
C SER A 234 18.96 -14.54 -6.46
N TYR A 235 19.17 -13.39 -5.83
CA TYR A 235 20.05 -12.36 -6.36
C TYR A 235 20.66 -11.52 -5.24
N ARG A 236 21.81 -10.92 -5.56
CA ARG A 236 22.41 -9.85 -4.78
C ARG A 236 22.00 -8.51 -5.39
N GLU A 237 21.55 -7.55 -4.56
CA GLU A 237 21.16 -6.22 -5.05
C GLU A 237 22.26 -5.61 -5.94
N HIS A 238 21.85 -5.00 -7.05
CA HIS A 238 22.80 -4.33 -7.93
C HIS A 238 23.45 -3.15 -7.20
N ASN A 239 24.77 -3.00 -7.31
CA ASN A 239 25.58 -2.03 -6.57
C ASN A 239 25.56 -2.24 -5.05
N ALA A 240 25.33 -3.47 -4.58
CA ALA A 240 25.43 -3.83 -3.17
C ALA A 240 26.72 -3.31 -2.53
N GLY A 241 26.57 -2.49 -1.49
CA GLY A 241 27.66 -1.83 -0.79
C GLY A 241 27.23 -0.49 -0.21
N PRO A 242 28.15 0.23 0.45
CA PRO A 242 27.86 1.48 1.15
C PRO A 242 27.29 2.60 0.27
N GLU A 243 27.54 2.57 -1.05
CA GLU A 243 26.97 3.54 -2.00
C GLU A 243 25.47 3.35 -2.22
N LEU A 244 24.97 2.11 -2.12
CA LEU A 244 23.56 1.80 -2.22
C LEU A 244 22.85 1.96 -0.87
N ASP A 245 23.47 1.44 0.18
CA ASP A 245 22.92 1.47 1.53
C ASP A 245 24.06 1.49 2.56
N LEU A 246 24.23 2.64 3.21
CA LEU A 246 25.28 2.86 4.22
C LEU A 246 25.11 2.00 5.47
N GLN A 247 23.89 1.53 5.74
CA GLN A 247 23.56 0.89 7.01
C GLN A 247 23.47 -0.63 6.90
N MET A 248 23.02 -1.14 5.76
CA MET A 248 22.81 -2.56 5.53
C MET A 248 24.11 -3.37 5.57
N LYS A 249 24.07 -4.54 6.19
CA LYS A 249 25.19 -5.49 6.21
C LYS A 249 25.35 -6.21 4.85
N PRO A 250 26.54 -6.75 4.54
CA PRO A 250 26.79 -7.49 3.30
C PRO A 250 25.79 -8.62 3.00
N GLU A 251 25.25 -9.27 4.03
CA GLU A 251 24.26 -10.34 3.96
C GLU A 251 22.84 -9.82 3.65
N GLY A 252 22.52 -8.59 4.05
CA GLY A 252 21.22 -7.97 3.81
C GLY A 252 20.94 -7.69 2.34
N PHE A 253 21.99 -7.48 1.55
CA PHE A 253 21.88 -7.29 0.09
C PHE A 253 21.53 -8.57 -0.68
N GLN A 254 21.59 -9.74 -0.04
CA GLN A 254 21.13 -10.99 -0.63
C GLN A 254 19.61 -11.10 -0.43
N VAL A 255 18.90 -11.35 -1.53
CA VAL A 255 17.45 -11.56 -1.54
C VAL A 255 17.17 -12.93 -2.16
N ASP A 256 16.56 -13.79 -1.36
CA ASP A 256 16.09 -15.10 -1.76
C ASP A 256 14.58 -15.17 -1.57
N VAL A 257 13.88 -15.77 -2.53
CA VAL A 257 12.44 -16.03 -2.49
C VAL A 257 12.19 -17.41 -3.10
N HIS A 258 11.40 -18.24 -2.44
CA HIS A 258 11.05 -19.57 -2.92
C HIS A 258 9.62 -19.93 -2.53
N VAL A 259 9.02 -20.88 -3.24
CA VAL A 259 7.72 -21.45 -2.90
C VAL A 259 7.96 -22.76 -2.17
N ASP A 260 7.33 -22.93 -1.01
CA ASP A 260 7.17 -24.25 -0.41
C ASP A 260 6.04 -24.98 -1.14
N TRP A 261 6.35 -25.95 -1.99
CA TRP A 261 5.35 -26.65 -2.81
C TRP A 261 4.46 -27.62 -2.02
N GLU A 262 4.78 -27.92 -0.75
CA GLU A 262 3.85 -28.63 0.14
C GLU A 262 2.63 -27.74 0.43
N THR A 263 2.88 -26.49 0.79
CA THR A 263 1.84 -25.53 1.21
C THR A 263 1.39 -24.57 0.11
N GLY A 264 2.20 -24.38 -0.93
CA GLY A 264 2.06 -23.33 -1.94
C GLY A 264 2.46 -21.93 -1.46
N ILE A 265 2.95 -21.77 -0.23
CA ILE A 265 3.25 -20.47 0.38
C ILE A 265 4.64 -19.97 -0.05
N ILE A 266 4.75 -18.65 -0.23
CA ILE A 266 6.02 -17.99 -0.58
C ILE A 266 6.80 -17.62 0.67
N PHE A 267 8.05 -18.06 0.72
CA PHE A 267 9.04 -17.70 1.71
C PHE A 267 10.10 -16.81 1.09
N GLY A 268 10.65 -15.89 1.88
CA GLY A 268 11.83 -15.15 1.41
C GLY A 268 12.37 -14.14 2.40
N GLY A 269 13.43 -13.47 1.97
CA GLY A 269 14.19 -12.56 2.79
C GLY A 269 15.15 -13.29 3.73
N ASN A 270 15.75 -12.52 4.63
CA ASN A 270 16.59 -13.03 5.71
C ASN A 270 16.58 -12.05 6.88
N ARG A 271 17.09 -12.46 8.04
CA ARG A 271 17.20 -11.64 9.25
C ARG A 271 17.92 -10.28 9.11
N TRP A 272 18.63 -10.06 8.01
CA TRP A 272 19.44 -8.87 7.74
C TRP A 272 18.80 -7.93 6.71
N ASN A 273 17.61 -8.25 6.19
CA ASN A 273 16.93 -7.43 5.19
C ASN A 273 15.51 -7.01 5.61
N CYS A 274 14.97 -6.08 4.83
CA CYS A 274 13.74 -5.35 5.10
C CYS A 274 12.77 -5.48 3.92
N GLY A 275 12.42 -6.71 3.55
CA GLY A 275 11.64 -6.98 2.33
C GLY A 275 10.15 -6.60 2.37
N THR A 276 9.64 -6.10 3.49
CA THR A 276 8.20 -5.76 3.67
C THR A 276 8.05 -4.31 4.09
N TRP A 277 6.85 -3.75 4.08
CA TRP A 277 6.58 -2.36 4.47
C TRP A 277 7.08 -1.96 5.87
N MET A 278 7.28 -2.93 6.75
CA MET A 278 7.95 -2.72 8.03
C MET A 278 9.49 -2.74 7.82
N ASP A 279 10.03 -1.74 7.12
CA ASP A 279 11.37 -1.78 6.50
C ASP A 279 12.48 -0.97 7.18
N LYS A 280 12.28 -0.53 8.43
CA LYS A 280 13.31 0.27 9.12
C LYS A 280 14.62 -0.52 9.34
N MET A 281 15.68 -0.12 8.63
CA MET A 281 17.06 -0.55 8.89
C MET A 281 17.67 0.27 10.04
N GLY A 282 18.28 -0.40 11.01
CA GLY A 282 18.96 0.27 12.12
C GLY A 282 20.20 1.05 11.66
N GLU A 283 20.43 2.21 12.27
CA GLU A 283 21.44 3.21 11.86
C GLU A 283 22.41 3.58 13.01
N SER A 284 22.03 3.34 14.26
CA SER A 284 22.78 3.83 15.42
C SER A 284 24.02 2.99 15.70
N VAL A 285 25.19 3.56 15.40
CA VAL A 285 26.49 3.02 15.84
C VAL A 285 26.56 3.00 17.37
N LYS A 286 26.08 4.06 18.01
CA LYS A 286 26.13 4.27 19.47
C LYS A 286 25.31 3.24 20.24
N ALA A 287 24.10 2.93 19.76
CA ALA A 287 23.27 1.87 20.32
C ALA A 287 23.62 0.47 19.81
N LYS A 288 24.62 0.36 18.92
CA LYS A 288 25.05 -0.89 18.29
C LYS A 288 23.94 -1.59 17.48
N ASN A 289 23.01 -0.81 16.93
CA ASN A 289 21.90 -1.33 16.11
C ASN A 289 22.10 -1.10 14.60
N GLN A 290 23.20 -0.47 14.18
CA GLN A 290 23.53 -0.27 12.76
C GLN A 290 23.55 -1.60 12.00
N GLY A 291 22.77 -1.68 10.91
CA GLY A 291 22.66 -2.87 10.07
C GLY A 291 21.84 -4.01 10.69
N TYR A 292 21.11 -3.75 11.77
CA TYR A 292 20.12 -4.66 12.34
C TYR A 292 18.72 -4.13 12.04
N PRO A 293 17.97 -4.76 11.11
CA PRO A 293 16.58 -4.43 10.85
C PRO A 293 15.75 -4.33 12.14
N GLY A 294 14.85 -3.35 12.22
CA GLY A 294 13.88 -3.23 13.32
C GLY A 294 12.87 -4.36 13.35
N THR A 295 12.49 -4.81 12.15
CA THR A 295 11.42 -5.78 11.87
C THR A 295 11.77 -6.59 10.62
N PRO A 296 12.77 -7.48 10.67
CA PRO A 296 13.05 -8.37 9.54
C PRO A 296 11.90 -9.38 9.43
N ARG A 297 11.01 -9.20 8.44
CA ARG A 297 9.87 -10.10 8.26
C ARG A 297 10.19 -11.20 7.25
N ASP A 298 11.28 -11.93 7.49
CA ASP A 298 11.69 -13.05 6.65
C ASP A 298 10.85 -14.30 6.88
N GLY A 299 10.91 -15.27 5.99
CA GLY A 299 9.95 -16.37 5.95
C GLY A 299 8.69 -15.97 5.17
N ALA A 300 7.50 -16.29 5.67
CA ALA A 300 6.24 -16.05 4.95
C ALA A 300 5.32 -15.02 5.66
N PRO A 301 5.51 -13.71 5.40
CA PRO A 301 4.58 -12.65 5.81
C PRO A 301 3.15 -12.90 5.36
N ILE A 302 2.19 -12.74 6.26
CA ILE A 302 0.78 -13.08 6.02
C ILE A 302 0.16 -12.29 4.85
N GLU A 303 0.53 -11.02 4.66
CA GLU A 303 -0.03 -10.21 3.58
C GLU A 303 0.43 -10.68 2.20
N ILE A 304 1.67 -11.18 2.08
CA ILE A 304 2.19 -11.72 0.83
C ILE A 304 1.42 -12.98 0.46
N SER A 305 1.18 -13.88 1.42
CA SER A 305 0.38 -15.10 1.21
C SER A 305 -1.06 -14.79 0.79
N GLY A 306 -1.69 -13.78 1.42
CA GLY A 306 -3.03 -13.34 1.05
C GLY A 306 -3.11 -12.72 -0.34
N LEU A 307 -2.17 -11.83 -0.68
CA LEU A 307 -2.10 -11.20 -2.00
C LEU A 307 -1.75 -12.20 -3.11
N LEU A 308 -0.85 -13.15 -2.84
CA LEU A 308 -0.54 -14.27 -3.73
C LEU A 308 -1.80 -15.05 -4.07
N TYR A 309 -2.54 -15.50 -3.04
CA TYR A 309 -3.77 -16.26 -3.24
C TYR A 309 -4.82 -15.46 -4.03
N SER A 310 -5.01 -14.18 -3.70
CA SER A 310 -5.90 -13.28 -4.44
C SER A 310 -5.54 -13.24 -5.93
N ALA A 311 -4.24 -13.07 -6.24
CA ALA A 311 -3.73 -13.00 -7.59
C ALA A 311 -3.87 -14.34 -8.34
N LEU A 312 -3.57 -15.48 -7.69
CA LEU A 312 -3.74 -16.82 -8.28
C LEU A 312 -5.19 -17.12 -8.63
N ARG A 313 -6.12 -16.85 -7.71
CA ARG A 313 -7.56 -17.02 -7.93
C ARG A 313 -8.04 -16.14 -9.08
N TRP A 314 -7.57 -14.89 -9.12
CA TRP A 314 -7.89 -13.95 -10.19
C TRP A 314 -7.44 -14.44 -11.56
N VAL A 315 -6.17 -14.83 -11.73
CA VAL A 315 -5.70 -15.31 -13.05
C VAL A 315 -6.31 -16.65 -13.43
N SER A 316 -6.62 -17.53 -12.47
CA SER A 316 -7.40 -18.76 -12.70
C SER A 316 -8.80 -18.43 -13.26
N ASP A 317 -9.49 -17.47 -12.65
CA ASP A 317 -10.80 -17.01 -13.12
C ASP A 317 -10.73 -16.34 -14.51
N LEU A 318 -9.70 -15.53 -14.76
CA LEU A 318 -9.48 -14.92 -16.07
C LEU A 318 -9.19 -15.96 -17.14
N ARG A 319 -8.39 -16.98 -16.81
CA ARG A 319 -8.11 -18.11 -17.71
C ARG A 319 -9.40 -18.85 -18.06
N ARG A 320 -10.24 -19.15 -17.07
CA ARG A 320 -11.54 -19.81 -17.28
C ARG A 320 -12.48 -19.00 -18.17
N LYS A 321 -12.41 -17.67 -18.10
CA LYS A 321 -13.17 -16.72 -18.94
C LYS A 321 -12.53 -16.46 -20.32
N GLY A 322 -11.35 -17.02 -20.61
CA GLY A 322 -10.65 -16.83 -21.87
C GLY A 322 -9.90 -15.49 -22.00
N HIS A 323 -9.70 -14.76 -20.91
CA HIS A 323 -9.00 -13.46 -20.88
C HIS A 323 -7.53 -13.57 -20.48
N TYR A 324 -7.05 -14.77 -20.12
CA TYR A 324 -5.65 -15.01 -19.76
C TYR A 324 -5.14 -16.25 -20.51
N PRO A 325 -3.99 -16.18 -21.20
CA PRO A 325 -3.55 -17.26 -22.08
C PRO A 325 -2.87 -18.41 -21.32
N TYR A 326 -2.32 -18.16 -20.13
CA TYR A 326 -1.56 -19.14 -19.36
C TYR A 326 -2.43 -19.93 -18.39
N SER A 327 -2.13 -21.23 -18.22
CA SER A 327 -2.83 -22.11 -17.27
C SER A 327 -2.11 -22.29 -15.93
N GLY A 328 -0.82 -21.95 -15.86
CA GLY A 328 0.02 -22.24 -14.71
C GLY A 328 1.47 -21.82 -14.92
N VAL A 329 2.35 -22.44 -14.13
CA VAL A 329 3.80 -22.21 -14.13
C VAL A 329 4.54 -23.54 -14.05
N ASP A 330 5.75 -23.55 -14.60
CA ASP A 330 6.64 -24.69 -14.52
C ASP A 330 7.36 -24.70 -13.16
N ILE A 331 7.42 -25.87 -12.54
CA ILE A 331 8.13 -26.14 -11.28
C ILE A 331 9.32 -27.06 -11.54
N GLU A 332 10.22 -27.18 -10.56
CA GLU A 332 11.38 -28.09 -10.67
C GLU A 332 10.92 -29.53 -10.97
N SER A 333 11.71 -30.26 -11.77
CA SER A 333 11.43 -31.64 -12.26
C SER A 333 10.57 -31.76 -13.52
N GLY A 334 10.36 -30.67 -14.27
CA GLY A 334 9.59 -30.70 -15.53
C GLY A 334 8.09 -30.89 -15.35
N LEU A 335 7.60 -30.64 -14.13
CA LEU A 335 6.18 -30.61 -13.79
C LEU A 335 5.65 -29.19 -13.97
N THR A 336 4.36 -29.06 -14.28
CA THR A 336 3.66 -27.78 -14.32
C THR A 336 2.57 -27.81 -13.26
N ILE A 337 2.41 -26.73 -12.50
CA ILE A 337 1.29 -26.55 -11.58
C ILE A 337 0.32 -25.52 -12.15
N THR A 338 -0.98 -25.82 -12.14
CA THR A 338 -1.98 -24.85 -12.57
C THR A 338 -2.17 -23.76 -11.51
N PHE A 339 -2.64 -22.58 -11.93
CA PHE A 339 -2.95 -21.51 -10.96
C PHE A 339 -4.03 -21.93 -9.95
N ASP A 340 -4.97 -22.76 -10.38
CA ASP A 340 -6.06 -23.28 -9.54
C ASP A 340 -5.52 -24.26 -8.49
N ASP A 341 -4.64 -25.18 -8.89
CA ASP A 341 -3.99 -26.12 -7.96
C ASP A 341 -3.09 -25.38 -6.97
N TRP A 342 -2.34 -24.37 -7.43
CA TRP A 342 -1.51 -23.55 -6.55
C TRP A 342 -2.38 -22.77 -5.54
N ALA A 343 -3.45 -22.12 -5.99
CA ALA A 343 -4.38 -21.43 -5.11
C ALA A 343 -4.99 -22.39 -4.08
N THR A 344 -5.37 -23.60 -4.52
CA THR A 344 -5.96 -24.63 -3.66
C THR A 344 -4.97 -25.11 -2.59
N ARG A 345 -3.69 -25.30 -2.93
CA ARG A 345 -2.65 -25.62 -1.94
C ARG A 345 -2.53 -24.55 -0.86
N VAL A 346 -2.45 -23.27 -1.26
CA VAL A 346 -2.39 -22.15 -0.32
C VAL A 346 -3.62 -22.16 0.58
N LYS A 347 -4.82 -22.23 -0.01
CA LYS A 347 -6.08 -22.25 0.75
C LYS A 347 -6.16 -23.38 1.77
N THR A 348 -5.72 -24.58 1.38
CA THR A 348 -5.80 -25.78 2.23
C THR A 348 -4.88 -25.69 3.45
N HIS A 349 -3.74 -24.99 3.33
CA HIS A 349 -2.74 -24.91 4.38
C HIS A 349 -2.74 -23.58 5.15
N PHE A 350 -3.37 -22.53 4.62
CA PHE A 350 -3.28 -21.19 5.17
C PHE A 350 -3.68 -21.11 6.65
N GLU A 351 -4.88 -21.57 7.00
CA GLU A 351 -5.36 -21.62 8.39
C GLU A 351 -4.40 -22.41 9.29
N LYS A 352 -3.96 -23.59 8.84
CA LYS A 352 -3.02 -24.44 9.59
C LYS A 352 -1.69 -23.73 9.87
N CYS A 353 -1.20 -22.93 8.93
CA CYS A 353 0.08 -22.22 9.08
C CYS A 353 -0.03 -20.96 9.95
N TYR A 354 -1.10 -20.18 9.79
CA TYR A 354 -1.21 -18.84 10.37
C TYR A 354 -2.12 -18.74 11.59
N TYR A 355 -3.14 -19.57 11.76
CA TYR A 355 -4.05 -19.43 12.89
C TYR A 355 -3.44 -19.96 14.19
N VAL A 356 -3.67 -19.24 15.29
CA VAL A 356 -3.36 -19.66 16.66
C VAL A 356 -4.67 -19.85 17.41
N PRO A 357 -5.08 -21.10 17.72
CA PRO A 357 -6.39 -21.37 18.30
C PRO A 357 -6.53 -20.81 19.71
N VAL A 358 -7.78 -20.54 20.09
CA VAL A 358 -8.15 -20.01 21.42
C VAL A 358 -7.84 -21.04 22.50
N ASP A 359 -8.21 -22.30 22.26
CA ASP A 359 -7.87 -23.43 23.13
C ASP A 359 -6.50 -24.01 22.74
N SER A 360 -5.63 -24.23 23.72
CA SER A 360 -4.33 -24.87 23.49
C SER A 360 -4.45 -26.34 23.10
N GLU A 361 -5.56 -27.01 23.43
CA GLU A 361 -5.79 -28.41 23.05
C GLU A 361 -5.97 -28.59 21.54
N GLU A 362 -6.31 -27.52 20.82
CA GLU A 362 -6.41 -27.47 19.36
C GLU A 362 -5.05 -27.26 18.68
N ASP A 363 -3.97 -26.95 19.43
CA ASP A 363 -2.64 -26.69 18.84
C ASP A 363 -2.15 -27.87 17.98
N ARG A 364 -2.62 -29.10 18.25
CA ARG A 364 -2.28 -30.31 17.46
C ARG A 364 -2.69 -30.22 15.99
N ASP A 365 -3.71 -29.41 15.68
CA ASP A 365 -4.30 -29.26 14.35
C ASP A 365 -3.68 -28.10 13.56
N PHE A 366 -2.90 -27.24 14.24
CA PHE A 366 -2.23 -26.07 13.69
C PHE A 366 -0.71 -26.18 13.84
N ASN A 367 0.04 -25.41 13.06
CA ASN A 367 1.49 -25.38 13.17
C ASN A 367 1.93 -24.45 14.30
N VAL A 368 1.59 -24.74 15.55
CA VAL A 368 1.79 -23.86 16.71
C VAL A 368 2.80 -24.44 17.71
N ASP A 369 3.75 -23.60 18.14
CA ASP A 369 4.59 -23.85 19.31
C ASP A 369 4.06 -23.02 20.48
N SER A 370 3.33 -23.67 21.38
CA SER A 370 2.65 -23.03 22.51
C SER A 370 3.61 -22.26 23.44
N LYS A 371 4.91 -22.57 23.44
CA LYS A 371 5.92 -21.89 24.28
C LYS A 371 6.22 -20.47 23.80
N LEU A 372 5.95 -20.18 22.53
CA LEU A 372 6.24 -18.90 21.88
C LEU A 372 4.99 -18.03 21.72
N VAL A 373 3.81 -18.56 22.05
CA VAL A 373 2.54 -17.84 21.90
C VAL A 373 2.40 -16.74 22.95
N ASN A 374 2.30 -15.49 22.50
CA ASN A 374 1.95 -14.35 23.35
C ASN A 374 0.43 -14.25 23.54
N ARG A 375 -0.34 -14.35 22.44
CA ARG A 375 -1.80 -14.22 22.44
C ARG A 375 -2.43 -15.30 21.55
N ARG A 376 -3.61 -15.78 21.95
CA ARG A 376 -4.42 -16.78 21.24
C ARG A 376 -5.63 -16.17 20.54
N GLY A 377 -6.23 -16.90 19.61
CA GLY A 377 -7.34 -16.42 18.78
C GLY A 377 -6.90 -15.42 17.70
N ILE A 378 -5.63 -15.44 17.32
CA ILE A 378 -5.02 -14.52 16.36
C ILE A 378 -4.56 -15.25 15.10
N TYR A 379 -4.25 -14.47 14.05
CA TYR A 379 -3.44 -14.95 12.94
C TYR A 379 -2.03 -14.40 13.10
N LYS A 380 -1.05 -15.29 13.05
CA LYS A 380 0.38 -15.00 13.06
C LYS A 380 0.74 -13.96 12.02
N ASP A 381 1.68 -13.09 12.36
CA ASP A 381 2.18 -12.10 11.42
C ASP A 381 3.05 -12.75 10.33
N ILE A 382 3.80 -13.77 10.71
CA ILE A 382 4.76 -14.48 9.86
C ILE A 382 4.67 -15.97 10.13
N TYR A 383 4.93 -16.79 9.12
CA TYR A 383 5.10 -18.22 9.26
C TYR A 383 6.55 -18.62 8.97
N LYS A 384 7.21 -19.25 9.96
CA LYS A 384 8.61 -19.72 9.96
C LYS A 384 9.63 -18.63 9.60
N SER A 385 9.62 -17.52 10.33
CA SER A 385 10.71 -16.53 10.27
C SER A 385 12.00 -17.05 10.90
N SER A 386 13.09 -16.30 10.69
CA SER A 386 14.38 -16.62 11.33
C SER A 386 14.38 -16.46 12.85
N GLN A 387 13.44 -15.70 13.41
CA GLN A 387 13.26 -15.50 14.84
C GLN A 387 11.88 -16.03 15.27
N PRO A 388 11.79 -17.26 15.79
CA PRO A 388 10.50 -17.96 15.95
C PRO A 388 9.42 -17.22 16.75
N TYR A 389 9.77 -16.32 17.67
CA TYR A 389 8.79 -15.53 18.42
C TYR A 389 8.13 -14.43 17.58
N GLU A 390 8.80 -13.93 16.53
CA GLU A 390 8.27 -12.89 15.64
C GLU A 390 7.06 -13.41 14.84
N ASP A 391 6.98 -14.72 14.59
CA ASP A 391 5.81 -15.37 13.99
C ASP A 391 4.52 -15.10 14.79
N TYR A 392 4.60 -15.19 16.12
CA TYR A 392 3.46 -15.15 17.04
C TYR A 392 3.07 -13.75 17.51
N GLN A 393 3.64 -12.70 16.90
CA GLN A 393 3.31 -11.33 17.24
C GLN A 393 1.94 -10.93 16.66
N LEU A 394 1.08 -10.35 17.50
CA LEU A 394 -0.13 -9.71 17.00
C LEU A 394 0.24 -8.36 16.37
N ARG A 395 0.02 -8.26 15.05
CA ARG A 395 0.29 -7.09 14.21
C ARG A 395 -0.90 -6.82 13.27
N PRO A 396 -1.04 -5.61 12.69
CA PRO A 396 -2.20 -5.29 11.84
C PRO A 396 -2.15 -5.93 10.44
N ASN A 397 -1.06 -6.61 10.06
CA ASN A 397 -0.81 -7.05 8.69
C ASN A 397 -1.80 -8.10 8.17
N PHE A 398 -2.31 -8.98 9.04
CA PHE A 398 -3.29 -10.01 8.64
C PHE A 398 -4.58 -9.40 8.05
N THR A 399 -4.90 -8.15 8.40
CA THR A 399 -6.08 -7.45 7.88
C THR A 399 -5.99 -7.19 6.38
N ILE A 400 -4.77 -7.11 5.83
CA ILE A 400 -4.53 -6.99 4.39
C ILE A 400 -4.99 -8.28 3.71
N ALA A 401 -4.51 -9.43 4.18
CA ALA A 401 -4.90 -10.74 3.66
C ALA A 401 -6.42 -10.98 3.80
N MET A 402 -7.02 -10.63 4.94
CA MET A 402 -8.48 -10.71 5.14
C MET A 402 -9.27 -9.84 4.16
N THR A 403 -8.72 -8.71 3.72
CA THR A 403 -9.39 -7.79 2.79
C THR A 403 -9.36 -8.34 1.36
N VAL A 404 -8.19 -8.82 0.91
CA VAL A 404 -7.99 -9.28 -0.48
C VAL A 404 -8.42 -10.72 -0.71
N ALA A 405 -8.37 -11.56 0.32
CA ALA A 405 -8.60 -12.99 0.25
C ALA A 405 -9.40 -13.50 1.47
N PRO A 406 -10.63 -13.01 1.69
CA PRO A 406 -11.42 -13.35 2.87
C PRO A 406 -11.76 -14.85 2.96
N ASP A 407 -11.77 -15.58 1.85
CA ASP A 407 -12.09 -17.00 1.78
C ASP A 407 -10.92 -17.93 2.14
N LEU A 408 -9.76 -17.38 2.52
CA LEU A 408 -8.69 -18.11 3.20
C LEU A 408 -8.98 -18.35 4.68
N PHE A 409 -9.94 -17.64 5.24
CA PHE A 409 -10.20 -17.58 6.67
C PHE A 409 -11.53 -18.23 7.00
N ASP A 410 -11.58 -18.94 8.13
CA ASP A 410 -12.86 -19.22 8.76
C ASP A 410 -13.52 -17.91 9.22
N ALA A 411 -14.82 -17.76 8.94
CA ALA A 411 -15.53 -16.50 9.16
C ALA A 411 -15.63 -16.12 10.65
N GLU A 412 -15.82 -17.11 11.54
CA GLU A 412 -15.93 -16.86 12.99
C GLU A 412 -14.55 -16.57 13.59
N ARG A 413 -13.53 -17.37 13.24
CA ARG A 413 -12.14 -17.14 13.69
C ARG A 413 -11.59 -15.81 13.18
N GLY A 414 -11.82 -15.49 11.91
CA GLY A 414 -11.41 -14.24 11.30
C GLY A 414 -12.06 -13.03 11.99
N PHE A 415 -13.37 -13.09 12.24
CA PHE A 415 -14.06 -12.04 12.99
C PHE A 415 -13.55 -11.93 14.43
N HIS A 416 -13.32 -13.05 15.12
CA HIS A 416 -12.75 -13.04 16.47
C HIS A 416 -11.37 -12.36 16.50
N ALA A 417 -10.46 -12.71 15.59
CA ALA A 417 -9.15 -12.06 15.49
C ALA A 417 -9.27 -10.54 15.21
N LEU A 418 -10.24 -10.12 14.40
CA LEU A 418 -10.53 -8.70 14.18
C LEU A 418 -11.04 -8.00 15.45
N THR A 419 -11.86 -8.65 16.28
CA THR A 419 -12.28 -8.07 17.57
C THR A 419 -11.09 -7.90 18.52
N ILE A 420 -10.12 -8.82 18.50
CA ILE A 420 -8.88 -8.66 19.27
C ILE A 420 -8.07 -7.47 18.74
N ALA A 421 -7.88 -7.35 17.42
CA ALA A 421 -7.17 -6.20 16.84
C ALA A 421 -7.87 -4.87 17.13
N ASP A 422 -9.20 -4.84 17.15
CA ASP A 422 -10.00 -3.66 17.49
C ASP A 422 -9.79 -3.17 18.94
N VAL A 423 -9.53 -4.10 19.86
CA VAL A 423 -9.31 -3.80 21.28
C VAL A 423 -7.83 -3.53 21.58
N VAL A 424 -6.93 -4.28 20.95
CA VAL A 424 -5.51 -4.32 21.31
C VAL A 424 -4.65 -3.40 20.45
N LEU A 425 -4.90 -3.37 19.13
CA LEU A 425 -4.06 -2.65 18.17
C LEU A 425 -4.65 -1.31 17.73
N ARG A 426 -5.98 -1.15 17.76
CA ARG A 426 -6.60 0.07 17.22
C ARG A 426 -6.37 1.27 18.15
N GLY A 427 -5.49 2.16 17.72
CA GLY A 427 -5.34 3.50 18.27
C GLY A 427 -6.46 4.44 17.82
N PRO A 428 -6.45 5.70 18.26
CA PRO A 428 -7.46 6.67 17.86
C PRO A 428 -7.43 7.00 16.37
N LEU A 429 -6.26 7.00 15.73
CA LEU A 429 -6.10 7.32 14.30
C LEU A 429 -5.54 6.12 13.53
N GLY A 430 -4.43 5.57 14.03
CA GLY A 430 -3.72 4.46 13.41
C GLY A 430 -3.88 3.14 14.15
N MET A 431 -3.42 2.07 13.51
CA MET A 431 -3.21 0.76 14.13
C MET A 431 -1.79 0.69 14.68
N ALA A 432 -1.64 0.38 15.96
CA ALA A 432 -0.36 0.04 16.56
C ALA A 432 0.27 -1.12 15.77
N THR A 433 1.53 -0.99 15.39
CA THR A 433 2.21 -1.99 14.56
C THR A 433 2.62 -3.25 15.31
N LEU A 434 2.50 -3.26 16.63
CA LEU A 434 2.79 -4.39 17.50
C LEU A 434 1.91 -4.33 18.75
N ASP A 435 1.53 -5.50 19.27
CA ASP A 435 0.81 -5.67 20.53
C ASP A 435 1.49 -4.91 21.70
N PRO A 436 0.76 -4.05 22.43
CA PRO A 436 1.28 -3.36 23.61
C PRO A 436 1.81 -4.25 24.74
N THR A 437 1.44 -5.53 24.79
CA THR A 437 1.96 -6.48 25.79
C THR A 437 3.26 -7.15 25.37
N ASP A 438 3.72 -6.97 24.13
CA ASP A 438 4.99 -7.50 23.64
C ASP A 438 6.19 -6.77 24.27
N LEU A 439 7.25 -7.52 24.60
CA LEU A 439 8.47 -6.96 25.20
C LEU A 439 9.18 -5.95 24.29
N ASN A 440 8.97 -6.03 22.97
CA ASN A 440 9.55 -5.14 21.98
C ASN A 440 8.70 -3.88 21.70
N TYR A 441 7.53 -3.74 22.35
CA TYR A 441 6.64 -2.61 22.12
C TYR A 441 7.24 -1.27 22.61
N ARG A 442 7.59 -0.39 21.67
CA ARG A 442 8.15 0.95 21.89
C ARG A 442 7.40 1.96 21.00
N PRO A 443 6.30 2.55 21.49
CA PRO A 443 5.33 3.26 20.62
C PRO A 443 5.66 4.74 20.34
N TYR A 444 6.86 5.18 20.69
CA TYR A 444 7.32 6.57 20.50
C TYR A 444 8.42 6.60 19.46
N TYR A 445 8.07 6.93 18.23
CA TYR A 445 9.05 7.10 17.17
C TYR A 445 9.72 8.47 17.28
N ASN A 446 11.06 8.45 17.41
CA ASN A 446 11.92 9.61 17.30
C ASN A 446 13.12 9.23 16.42
N ASN A 447 13.12 9.71 15.18
CA ASN A 447 14.16 9.36 14.21
C ASN A 447 15.51 10.01 14.55
N SER A 448 15.46 11.16 15.25
CA SER A 448 16.64 11.93 15.63
C SER A 448 17.31 11.45 16.92
N GLU A 449 16.71 10.47 17.63
CA GLU A 449 17.23 9.97 18.89
C GLU A 449 18.65 9.40 18.75
N ASP A 450 19.61 9.96 19.49
CA ASP A 450 21.00 9.49 19.57
C ASP A 450 21.31 8.91 20.97
N SER A 451 20.51 7.94 21.40
CA SER A 451 20.70 7.24 22.67
C SER A 451 21.52 5.96 22.50
N THR A 452 21.80 5.26 23.61
CA THR A 452 22.38 3.91 23.62
C THR A 452 21.34 2.80 23.59
N ASP A 453 20.04 3.12 23.51
CA ASP A 453 18.96 2.13 23.48
C ASP A 453 18.91 1.46 22.10
N PHE A 454 19.16 0.15 22.07
CA PHE A 454 19.14 -0.65 20.85
C PHE A 454 17.79 -0.59 20.14
N ALA A 455 16.68 -0.53 20.88
CA ALA A 455 15.33 -0.63 20.33
C ALA A 455 14.85 0.68 19.70
N THR A 456 15.21 1.84 20.25
CA THR A 456 14.64 3.14 19.86
C THR A 456 15.60 4.05 19.12
N SER A 457 16.91 4.00 19.44
CA SER A 457 17.91 4.91 18.88
C SER A 457 17.88 4.89 17.34
N LYS A 458 17.89 6.09 16.74
CA LYS A 458 17.72 6.34 15.31
C LYS A 458 16.41 5.81 14.73
N GLY A 459 15.39 5.73 15.57
CA GLY A 459 14.03 5.36 15.19
C GLY A 459 13.87 3.90 14.78
N ARG A 460 14.71 2.96 15.27
CA ARG A 460 14.60 1.52 14.93
C ARG A 460 13.21 0.94 15.27
N ASN A 461 12.49 1.55 16.19
CA ASN A 461 11.14 1.19 16.61
C ASN A 461 10.02 1.69 15.66
N TYR A 462 10.33 2.19 14.46
CA TYR A 462 9.36 2.73 13.49
C TYR A 462 8.12 1.84 13.27
N HIS A 463 8.30 0.52 13.35
CA HIS A 463 7.25 -0.49 13.22
C HIS A 463 7.12 -1.38 14.46
N GLN A 464 7.46 -0.90 15.65
CA GLN A 464 7.39 -1.67 16.90
C GLN A 464 6.46 -1.02 17.95
N GLY A 465 5.35 -0.43 17.51
CA GLY A 465 4.36 0.18 18.40
C GLY A 465 3.75 1.50 17.90
N PRO A 466 4.44 2.34 17.09
CA PRO A 466 3.81 3.50 16.49
C PRO A 466 2.53 3.12 15.74
N GLU A 467 1.56 4.03 15.73
CA GLU A 467 0.24 3.80 15.19
C GLU A 467 0.17 4.29 13.75
N TRP A 468 0.16 3.37 12.79
CA TRP A 468 0.14 3.70 11.37
C TRP A 468 -1.28 3.84 10.85
N LEU A 469 -1.55 4.82 9.97
CA LEU A 469 -2.92 5.11 9.54
C LEU A 469 -3.41 4.22 8.38
N TRP A 470 -2.56 3.90 7.41
CA TRP A 470 -2.99 3.10 6.26
C TRP A 470 -3.52 1.69 6.63
N PRO A 471 -3.00 0.97 7.66
CA PRO A 471 -3.57 -0.30 8.09
C PRO A 471 -4.96 -0.14 8.72
N THR A 472 -5.33 1.04 9.24
CA THR A 472 -6.69 1.31 9.72
C THR A 472 -7.71 1.08 8.60
N GLY A 473 -7.39 1.46 7.36
CA GLY A 473 -8.30 1.24 6.24
C GLY A 473 -8.47 -0.25 5.89
N TYR A 474 -7.39 -1.05 5.93
CA TYR A 474 -7.49 -2.50 5.74
C TYR A 474 -8.23 -3.19 6.90
N PHE A 475 -7.97 -2.78 8.13
CA PHE A 475 -8.68 -3.27 9.31
C PHE A 475 -10.20 -3.03 9.19
N LEU A 476 -10.62 -1.81 8.83
CA LEU A 476 -12.04 -1.49 8.70
C LEU A 476 -12.69 -2.20 7.50
N GLN A 477 -11.97 -2.38 6.38
CA GLN A 477 -12.47 -3.17 5.24
C GLN A 477 -12.67 -4.64 5.63
N ALA A 478 -11.69 -5.24 6.33
CA ALA A 478 -11.81 -6.60 6.85
C ALA A 478 -12.98 -6.72 7.84
N LEU A 479 -13.14 -5.76 8.77
CA LEU A 479 -14.24 -5.74 9.71
C LEU A 479 -15.61 -5.66 9.01
N LEU A 480 -15.75 -4.83 7.98
CA LEU A 480 -16.95 -4.76 7.14
C LEU A 480 -17.24 -6.11 6.48
N LYS A 481 -16.25 -6.69 5.80
CA LYS A 481 -16.40 -7.96 5.06
C LYS A 481 -16.76 -9.12 5.99
N PHE A 482 -16.03 -9.31 7.07
CA PHE A 482 -16.25 -10.43 8.00
C PHE A 482 -17.55 -10.30 8.79
N SER A 483 -18.00 -9.08 9.10
CA SER A 483 -19.33 -8.87 9.68
C SER A 483 -20.42 -9.39 8.73
N LEU A 484 -20.32 -9.08 7.44
CA LEU A 484 -21.29 -9.48 6.42
C LEU A 484 -21.20 -10.96 6.02
N LEU A 485 -20.03 -11.57 6.13
CA LEU A 485 -19.85 -13.02 5.94
C LEU A 485 -20.54 -13.83 7.03
N ARG A 486 -20.51 -13.35 8.28
CA ARG A 486 -21.23 -13.98 9.40
C ARG A 486 -22.73 -13.74 9.32
N ASN A 487 -23.13 -12.51 8.99
CA ASN A 487 -24.53 -12.14 8.91
C ASN A 487 -24.74 -11.06 7.83
N SER A 488 -25.38 -11.45 6.73
CA SER A 488 -25.68 -10.57 5.60
C SER A 488 -27.04 -9.87 5.72
N SER A 489 -27.63 -9.76 6.91
CA SER A 489 -28.90 -9.03 7.10
C SER A 489 -28.77 -7.52 6.85
N HIS A 490 -29.91 -6.83 6.71
CA HIS A 490 -29.93 -5.37 6.65
C HIS A 490 -29.48 -4.74 7.97
N GLN A 491 -29.96 -5.30 9.09
CA GLN A 491 -29.58 -4.86 10.43
C GLN A 491 -28.07 -4.96 10.66
N SER A 492 -27.45 -6.08 10.29
CA SER A 492 -25.99 -6.24 10.45
C SER A 492 -25.20 -5.21 9.64
N LEU A 493 -25.64 -4.88 8.42
CA LEU A 493 -25.02 -3.82 7.63
C LEU A 493 -25.16 -2.45 8.30
N MET A 494 -26.32 -2.12 8.86
CA MET A 494 -26.50 -0.87 9.60
C MET A 494 -25.61 -0.81 10.83
N ASP A 495 -25.58 -1.89 11.61
CA ASP A 495 -24.79 -1.99 12.84
C ASP A 495 -23.29 -1.80 12.53
N ILE A 496 -22.76 -2.53 11.55
CA ILE A 496 -21.35 -2.41 11.18
C ILE A 496 -21.04 -1.03 10.60
N SER A 497 -21.97 -0.44 9.83
CA SER A 497 -21.79 0.91 9.28
C SER A 497 -21.67 1.94 10.41
N GLN A 498 -22.53 1.86 11.43
CA GLN A 498 -22.44 2.71 12.62
C GLN A 498 -21.12 2.50 13.37
N GLN A 499 -20.72 1.25 13.56
CA GLN A 499 -19.46 0.88 14.22
C GLN A 499 -18.23 1.44 13.48
N ILE A 500 -18.23 1.42 12.15
CA ILE A 500 -17.17 2.01 11.32
C ILE A 500 -17.16 3.53 11.46
N THR A 501 -18.32 4.19 11.38
CA THR A 501 -18.42 5.65 11.55
C THR A 501 -17.85 6.09 12.90
N MET A 502 -18.16 5.38 13.99
CA MET A 502 -17.62 5.67 15.32
C MET A 502 -16.08 5.54 15.35
N ARG A 503 -15.53 4.50 14.70
CA ARG A 503 -14.07 4.28 14.62
C ARG A 503 -13.34 5.33 13.78
N LEU A 504 -14.04 6.03 12.89
CA LEU A 504 -13.47 7.07 12.02
C LEU A 504 -13.59 8.48 12.60
N GLU A 505 -14.26 8.67 13.75
CA GLU A 505 -14.51 10.00 14.33
C GLU A 505 -13.24 10.84 14.45
N ARG A 506 -12.16 10.23 14.97
CA ARG A 506 -10.89 10.92 15.16
C ARG A 506 -10.18 11.22 13.83
N CYS A 507 -10.28 10.35 12.83
CA CYS A 507 -9.78 10.61 11.47
C CYS A 507 -10.51 11.81 10.85
N CYS A 508 -11.84 11.87 10.99
CA CYS A 508 -12.65 13.00 10.55
C CYS A 508 -12.25 14.30 11.25
N LYS A 509 -11.94 14.25 12.55
CA LYS A 509 -11.48 15.41 13.30
C LYS A 509 -10.09 15.86 12.84
N SER A 510 -9.15 14.92 12.73
CA SER A 510 -7.76 15.19 12.33
C SER A 510 -7.68 15.80 10.93
N LEU A 511 -8.43 15.29 9.97
CA LEU A 511 -8.44 15.82 8.60
C LEU A 511 -8.94 17.28 8.53
N ARG A 512 -10.00 17.59 9.30
CA ARG A 512 -10.56 18.94 9.40
C ARG A 512 -9.59 19.94 10.03
N GLU A 513 -8.93 19.52 11.11
CA GLU A 513 -7.99 20.34 11.90
C GLU A 513 -6.59 20.43 11.28
N SER A 514 -6.23 19.49 10.40
CA SER A 514 -4.92 19.45 9.73
C SER A 514 -4.71 20.69 8.86
N THR A 515 -3.58 21.34 9.06
CA THR A 515 -3.11 22.45 8.21
C THR A 515 -2.77 21.98 6.80
N TRP A 516 -2.47 20.69 6.64
CA TRP A 516 -2.12 20.04 5.37
C TRP A 516 -3.35 19.53 4.60
N LYS A 517 -4.52 19.48 5.25
CA LYS A 517 -5.75 18.90 4.68
C LYS A 517 -5.57 17.46 4.20
N GLY A 518 -4.79 16.71 4.97
CA GLY A 518 -4.56 15.29 4.78
C GLY A 518 -4.39 14.56 6.11
N LEU A 519 -4.33 13.23 6.04
CA LEU A 519 -4.06 12.36 7.18
C LEU A 519 -2.58 12.01 7.24
N THR A 520 -2.04 11.98 8.46
CA THR A 520 -0.63 11.70 8.72
C THR A 520 -0.24 10.26 8.38
N GLU A 521 1.06 9.99 8.30
CA GLU A 521 1.63 8.65 8.12
C GLU A 521 1.33 7.75 9.32
N LEU A 522 1.75 8.26 10.48
CA LEU A 522 1.66 7.60 11.75
C LEU A 522 1.48 8.61 12.89
N THR A 523 1.04 8.09 14.02
CA THR A 523 1.07 8.76 15.31
C THR A 523 1.91 7.95 16.29
N ASN A 524 2.39 8.61 17.33
CA ASN A 524 2.90 7.90 18.50
C ASN A 524 1.73 7.27 19.28
N LYS A 525 2.04 6.67 20.42
CA LYS A 525 1.07 6.02 21.32
C LYS A 525 -0.22 6.83 21.49
N ASN A 526 -1.36 6.16 21.38
CA ASN A 526 -2.71 6.68 21.63
C ASN A 526 -3.02 7.97 20.83
N GLY A 527 -2.61 8.02 19.56
CA GLY A 527 -2.86 9.17 18.69
C GLY A 527 -2.04 10.42 19.04
N GLU A 528 -0.98 10.29 19.85
CA GLU A 528 -0.06 11.38 20.16
C GLU A 528 0.68 11.83 18.89
N PHE A 529 0.89 13.13 18.77
CA PHE A 529 1.58 13.69 17.61
C PHE A 529 3.01 13.14 17.50
N CYS A 530 3.37 12.69 16.30
CA CYS A 530 4.74 12.30 15.97
C CYS A 530 5.37 13.37 15.09
N VAL A 531 6.47 13.97 15.54
CA VAL A 531 7.13 15.08 14.83
C VAL A 531 7.79 14.66 13.52
N ASP A 532 8.26 13.42 13.45
CA ASP A 532 8.94 12.86 12.27
C ASP A 532 7.96 12.29 11.24
N SER A 533 6.67 12.19 11.60
CA SER A 533 5.65 11.64 10.72
C SER A 533 5.33 12.59 9.58
N SER A 534 5.22 12.07 8.35
CA SER A 534 4.69 12.88 7.27
C SER A 534 3.25 13.33 7.60
N PRO A 535 2.96 14.64 7.56
CA PRO A 535 1.66 15.17 7.97
C PRO A 535 0.52 14.90 6.97
N THR A 536 0.85 14.56 5.72
CA THR A 536 -0.11 14.04 4.75
C THR A 536 0.49 12.94 3.89
N GLN A 537 -0.16 11.78 3.91
CA GLN A 537 0.31 10.57 3.25
C GLN A 537 -0.76 10.00 2.31
N ALA A 538 -0.31 9.47 1.17
CA ALA A 538 -1.15 8.97 0.11
C ALA A 538 -1.96 7.75 0.58
N TRP A 539 -1.29 6.70 1.06
CA TRP A 539 -1.91 5.46 1.50
C TRP A 539 -2.89 5.63 2.68
N SER A 540 -2.63 6.56 3.61
CA SER A 540 -3.51 6.82 4.76
C SER A 540 -4.89 7.28 4.31
N ALA A 541 -4.95 8.21 3.35
CA ALA A 541 -6.22 8.65 2.79
C ALA A 541 -6.79 7.60 1.81
N ALA A 542 -5.93 6.96 1.01
CA ALA A 542 -6.33 5.99 0.01
C ALA A 542 -7.08 4.80 0.61
N CYS A 543 -6.54 4.19 1.67
CA CYS A 543 -7.13 3.02 2.29
C CYS A 543 -8.50 3.31 2.92
N LEU A 544 -8.72 4.54 3.42
CA LEU A 544 -10.04 4.97 3.89
C LEU A 544 -11.01 5.24 2.73
N LEU A 545 -10.55 5.82 1.62
CA LEU A 545 -11.39 5.95 0.41
C LEU A 545 -11.78 4.59 -0.17
N ALA A 546 -10.88 3.61 -0.15
CA ALA A 546 -11.17 2.25 -0.58
C ALA A 546 -12.29 1.61 0.26
N LEU A 547 -12.32 1.84 1.58
CA LEU A 547 -13.42 1.42 2.45
C LEU A 547 -14.77 2.03 2.03
N TYR A 548 -14.80 3.34 1.75
CA TYR A 548 -16.03 4.00 1.29
C TYR A 548 -16.48 3.51 -0.09
N TYR A 549 -15.54 3.21 -0.97
CA TYR A 549 -15.83 2.58 -2.26
C TYR A 549 -16.50 1.22 -2.05
N ASP A 550 -15.93 0.35 -1.19
CA ASP A 550 -16.51 -0.95 -0.86
C ASP A 550 -17.94 -0.83 -0.29
N ALA A 551 -18.15 0.10 0.65
CA ALA A 551 -19.47 0.34 1.23
C ALA A 551 -20.49 0.79 0.17
N SER A 552 -20.08 1.68 -0.75
CA SER A 552 -20.91 2.12 -1.89
C SER A 552 -21.30 0.95 -2.79
N GLU A 553 -20.35 0.08 -3.15
CA GLU A 553 -20.63 -1.07 -4.02
C GLU A 553 -21.57 -2.08 -3.37
N ILE A 554 -21.41 -2.34 -2.06
CA ILE A 554 -22.33 -3.18 -1.28
C ILE A 554 -23.75 -2.61 -1.29
N GLN A 555 -23.88 -1.29 -1.11
CA GLN A 555 -25.18 -0.61 -1.12
C GLN A 555 -25.84 -0.65 -2.50
N LYS A 556 -25.06 -0.47 -3.59
CA LYS A 556 -25.55 -0.58 -4.97
C LYS A 556 -26.02 -1.99 -5.29
N ALA A 557 -25.24 -3.02 -4.97
CA ALA A 557 -25.58 -4.41 -5.21
C ALA A 557 -26.91 -4.79 -4.53
N ARG A 558 -27.16 -4.31 -3.31
CA ARG A 558 -28.41 -4.52 -2.59
C ARG A 558 -29.60 -3.76 -3.18
N SER A 559 -29.38 -2.53 -3.62
CA SER A 559 -30.43 -1.73 -4.26
C SER A 559 -30.88 -2.38 -5.58
N ALA A 560 -29.93 -2.97 -6.32
CA ALA A 560 -30.22 -3.77 -7.51
C ALA A 560 -31.01 -5.05 -7.17
N SER A 561 -30.68 -5.75 -6.09
CA SER A 561 -31.42 -6.97 -5.69
C SER A 561 -32.84 -6.71 -5.17
N LEU A 562 -33.14 -5.49 -4.72
CA LEU A 562 -34.48 -5.09 -4.23
C LEU A 562 -35.38 -4.50 -5.32
N SER A 563 -34.82 -4.20 -6.51
CA SER A 563 -35.55 -3.67 -7.66
C SER A 563 -35.91 -4.73 -8.71
N VAL A 564 -35.55 -5.99 -8.43
CA VAL A 564 -35.97 -7.22 -9.12
C VAL A 564 -36.94 -7.95 -8.21
#